data_AF-A0A1F4Q4E3-F1
#
_entry.id   AF-A0A1F4Q4E3-F1
#
_cell.length_a   1.000
_cell.length_b   1.000
_cell.length_c   1.000
_cell.angle_alpha   90.00
_cell.angle_beta   90.00
_cell.angle_gamma   90.00
#
_symmetry.space_group_name_H-M   'P 1'
#
loop_
_entity.id
_entity.type
_entity.pdbx_description
1 polymer ?
#
loop_
_entity_poly.entity_id
_entity_poly.type
_entity_poly.pdbx_seq_one_letter_code
_entity_poly.pdbx_strand_id
1 'polypeptide(L)'
;MSIFRELETQLFTQAERLGIRDRFSALQIKEYEHDAIRQHLIAFYQERANLEYEMSMFGTDKKETLIKLERLEVYIKRAERLAKAYEKSIGKLLPAAGQKLPVSERPRVFVTIGADQ
;
A
#
# COMPACT_ATOMS: atom_id res chain seq x y z
N MET A 1 6.96 20.81 13.53
CA MET A 1 6.39 20.13 12.35
C MET A 1 6.95 18.70 12.32
N SER A 2 6.24 17.72 11.75
CA SER A 2 6.72 16.33 11.66
C SER A 2 7.81 16.22 10.60
N ILE A 3 8.92 15.53 10.90
CA ILE A 3 10.06 15.25 9.99
C ILE A 3 9.59 14.72 8.64
N PHE A 4 8.53 13.90 8.63
CA PHE A 4 7.94 13.36 7.41
C PHE A 4 7.40 14.44 6.46
N ARG A 5 6.79 15.50 6.99
CA ARG A 5 6.28 16.61 6.15
C ARG A 5 7.42 17.41 5.53
N GLU A 6 8.53 17.56 6.26
CA GLU A 6 9.73 18.22 5.75
C GLU A 6 10.37 17.40 4.63
N LEU A 7 10.47 16.07 4.80
CA LEU A 7 10.96 15.16 3.76
C LEU A 7 10.07 15.19 2.51
N GLU A 8 8.74 15.13 2.67
CA GLU A 8 7.80 15.28 1.54
C GLU A 8 8.03 16.60 0.81
N THR A 9 8.10 17.72 1.54
CA THR A 9 8.31 19.06 0.96
C THR A 9 9.63 19.14 0.19
N GLN A 10 10.71 18.57 0.74
CA GLN A 10 12.00 18.50 0.05
C GLN A 10 11.92 17.65 -1.22
N LEU A 11 11.23 16.51 -1.17
CA LEU A 11 11.06 15.63 -2.33
C LEU A 11 10.31 16.33 -3.47
N PHE A 12 9.22 17.04 -3.15
CA PHE A 12 8.47 17.84 -4.12
C PHE A 12 9.33 18.97 -4.72
N THR A 13 10.09 19.67 -3.88
CA THR A 13 10.98 20.76 -4.32
C THR A 13 12.08 20.24 -5.26
N GLN A 14 12.61 19.04 -5.00
CA GLN A 14 13.60 18.40 -5.87
C GLN A 14 12.97 17.91 -7.19
N ALA A 15 11.78 17.30 -7.14
CA ALA A 15 11.07 16.86 -8.32
C ALA A 15 10.70 18.04 -9.26
N GLU A 16 10.37 19.19 -8.69
CA GLU A 16 10.13 20.44 -9.42
C GLU A 16 11.41 20.95 -10.10
N ARG A 17 12.54 20.98 -9.40
CA ARG A 17 13.84 21.37 -9.99
C ARG A 17 14.28 20.46 -11.13
N LEU A 18 13.95 19.17 -11.06
CA LEU A 18 14.30 18.17 -12.06
C LEU A 18 13.28 18.11 -13.23
N GLY A 19 12.23 18.92 -13.22
CA GLY A 19 11.19 18.91 -14.26
C GLY A 19 10.36 17.62 -14.30
N ILE A 20 10.38 16.82 -13.22
CA ILE A 20 9.68 15.54 -13.11
C ILE A 20 8.53 15.61 -12.09
N ARG A 21 8.07 16.82 -11.75
CA ARG A 21 6.96 17.05 -10.81
C ARG A 21 5.71 16.23 -11.18
N ASP A 22 5.45 16.05 -12.47
CA ASP A 22 4.33 15.24 -12.99
C ASP A 22 4.47 13.73 -12.72
N ARG A 23 5.62 13.27 -12.21
CA ARG A 23 5.87 11.89 -11.76
C ARG A 23 5.70 11.72 -10.25
N PHE A 24 5.54 12.82 -9.52
CA PHE A 24 5.38 12.83 -8.08
C PHE A 24 4.24 13.78 -7.72
N SER A 25 3.01 13.30 -7.85
CA SER A 25 1.83 13.98 -7.28
C SER A 25 1.53 13.45 -5.87
N ALA A 26 0.85 14.26 -5.06
CA ALA A 26 0.39 13.82 -3.73
C ALA A 26 -0.53 12.59 -3.83
N LEU A 27 -1.30 12.48 -4.92
CA LEU A 27 -2.10 11.30 -5.24
C LEU A 27 -1.22 10.07 -5.47
N GLN A 28 -0.21 10.16 -6.34
CA GLN A 28 0.71 9.05 -6.65
C GLN A 28 1.47 8.58 -5.40
N ILE A 29 1.93 9.49 -4.55
CA ILE A 29 2.59 9.11 -3.29
C ILE A 29 1.65 8.30 -2.41
N LYS A 30 0.39 8.74 -2.28
CA LYS A 30 -0.63 8.02 -1.49
C LYS A 30 -1.01 6.68 -2.11
N GLU A 31 -1.03 6.58 -3.44
CA GLU A 31 -1.22 5.33 -4.17
C GLU A 31 -0.06 4.35 -3.91
N TYR A 32 1.19 4.80 -3.96
CA TYR A 32 2.36 3.96 -3.63
C TYR A 32 2.34 3.47 -2.18
N GLU A 33 2.01 4.35 -1.22
CA GLU A 33 1.88 3.98 0.18
C GLU A 33 0.75 2.96 0.38
N HIS A 34 -0.37 3.12 -0.32
CA HIS A 34 -1.48 2.18 -0.30
C HIS A 34 -1.11 0.82 -0.90
N ASP A 35 -0.42 0.79 -2.04
CA ASP A 35 0.05 -0.43 -2.68
C ASP A 35 1.04 -1.20 -1.81
N ALA A 36 1.95 -0.51 -1.13
CA ALA A 36 2.85 -1.13 -0.16
C ALA A 36 2.08 -1.82 0.97
N ILE A 37 1.03 -1.18 1.51
CA ILE A 37 0.16 -1.79 2.52
C ILE A 37 -0.57 -3.02 1.98
N ARG A 38 -1.05 -2.98 0.73
CA ARG A 38 -1.69 -4.14 0.09
C ARG A 38 -0.73 -5.31 -0.08
N GLN A 39 0.52 -5.05 -0.46
CA GLN A 39 1.56 -6.09 -0.55
C GLN A 39 1.83 -6.74 0.81
N HIS A 40 1.95 -5.93 1.87
CA HIS A 40 2.11 -6.46 3.23
C HIS A 40 0.89 -7.28 3.69
N LEU A 41 -0.34 -6.86 3.35
CA LEU A 41 -1.54 -7.64 3.64
C LEU A 41 -1.52 -9.01 2.95
N ILE A 42 -1.13 -9.07 1.67
CA ILE A 42 -0.99 -10.34 0.94
C ILE A 42 0.01 -11.24 1.65
N ALA A 43 1.17 -10.71 2.03
CA ALA A 43 2.19 -11.48 2.76
C ALA A 43 1.67 -11.99 4.11
N PHE A 44 0.90 -11.18 4.86
CA PHE A 44 0.30 -11.64 6.11
C PHE A 44 -0.74 -12.74 5.91
N TYR A 45 -1.59 -12.67 4.88
CA TYR A 45 -2.54 -13.74 4.61
C TYR A 45 -1.86 -15.03 4.15
N GLN A 46 -0.78 -14.93 3.38
CA GLN A 46 0.04 -16.08 3.00
C GLN A 46 0.66 -16.73 4.24
N GLU A 47 1.25 -15.94 5.13
CA GLU A 47 1.81 -16.44 6.38
C GLU A 47 0.75 -17.08 7.27
N ARG A 48 -0.46 -16.50 7.32
CA ARG A 48 -1.57 -17.10 8.07
C ARG A 48 -1.94 -18.47 7.52
N ALA A 49 -2.06 -18.59 6.20
CA ALA A 49 -2.33 -19.86 5.55
C ALA A 49 -1.22 -20.90 5.81
N ASN A 50 0.04 -20.47 5.81
CA ASN A 50 1.18 -21.34 6.15
C ASN A 50 1.09 -21.85 7.59
N LEU A 51 0.81 -20.96 8.56
CA LEU A 51 0.67 -21.33 9.97
C LEU A 51 -0.55 -22.23 10.23
N GLU A 52 -1.67 -21.98 9.54
CA GLU A 52 -2.86 -22.85 9.58
C GLU A 52 -2.55 -24.25 9.03
N TYR A 53 -1.80 -24.31 7.93
CA TYR A 53 -1.33 -25.58 7.35
C TYR A 53 -0.39 -26.31 8.31
N GLU A 54 0.58 -25.62 8.89
CA GLU A 54 1.51 -26.16 9.89
C GLU A 54 0.75 -26.74 11.09
N MET A 55 -0.29 -26.07 11.58
CA MET A 55 -1.15 -26.58 12.66
C MET A 55 -1.94 -27.84 12.27
N SER A 56 -2.31 -27.97 10.99
CA SER A 56 -3.03 -29.13 10.48
C SER A 56 -2.13 -30.37 10.33
N MET A 57 -0.82 -30.17 10.21
CA MET A 57 0.16 -31.25 10.13
C MET A 57 0.53 -31.78 11.52
N PHE A 58 0.56 -33.11 11.67
CA PHE A 58 0.95 -33.76 12.93
C PHE A 58 2.43 -33.48 13.24
N GLY A 59 2.73 -32.91 14.42
CA GLY A 59 4.10 -32.73 14.92
C GLY A 59 4.51 -31.29 15.25
N THR A 60 3.67 -30.30 14.98
CA THR A 60 3.90 -28.90 15.34
C THR A 60 3.50 -28.59 16.78
N ASP A 61 4.24 -27.68 17.44
CA ASP A 61 3.85 -27.13 18.73
C ASP A 61 2.63 -26.22 18.55
N LYS A 62 1.44 -26.81 18.72
CA LYS A 62 0.16 -26.12 18.57
C LYS A 62 0.06 -24.85 19.40
N LYS A 63 0.70 -24.79 20.57
CA LYS A 63 0.61 -23.62 21.44
C LYS A 63 1.41 -22.45 20.87
N GLU A 64 2.63 -22.71 20.39
CA GLU A 64 3.45 -21.67 19.77
C GLU A 64 2.81 -21.15 18.48
N THR A 65 2.30 -22.04 17.63
CA THR A 65 1.66 -21.66 16.37
C THR A 65 0.37 -20.85 16.60
N LEU A 66 -0.43 -21.19 17.61
CA LEU A 66 -1.61 -20.39 18.00
C LEU A 66 -1.21 -18.96 18.41
N ILE A 67 -0.15 -18.79 19.20
CA ILE A 67 0.33 -17.46 19.60
C ILE A 67 0.80 -16.65 18.38
N LYS A 68 1.47 -17.28 17.42
CA LYS A 68 1.89 -16.63 16.16
C LYS A 68 0.68 -16.19 15.35
N LEU A 69 -0.34 -17.04 15.22
CA LEU A 69 -1.60 -16.71 14.53
C LEU A 69 -2.33 -15.55 15.20
N GLU A 70 -2.47 -15.53 16.52
CA GLU A 70 -3.12 -14.43 17.24
C GLU A 70 -2.40 -13.09 17.00
N ARG A 71 -1.06 -13.09 17.05
CA ARG A 71 -0.26 -11.89 16.76
C ARG A 71 -0.44 -11.44 15.32
N LEU A 72 -0.40 -12.37 14.37
CA LEU A 72 -0.57 -12.09 12.95
C LEU A 72 -1.95 -11.49 12.66
N GLU A 73 -3.00 -12.02 13.28
CA GLU A 73 -4.38 -11.53 13.16
C GLU A 73 -4.51 -10.06 13.64
N VAL A 74 -3.80 -9.69 14.70
CA VAL A 74 -3.75 -8.29 15.16
C VAL A 74 -3.07 -7.39 14.12
N TYR A 75 -1.98 -7.84 13.49
CA TYR A 75 -1.29 -7.07 12.45
C TYR A 75 -2.14 -6.94 11.18
N ILE A 76 -2.83 -8.00 10.75
CA ILE A 76 -3.80 -7.97 9.65
C ILE A 76 -4.87 -6.92 9.92
N LYS A 77 -5.53 -6.96 11.08
CA LYS A 77 -6.58 -5.98 11.46
C LYS A 77 -6.07 -4.53 11.52
N ARG A 78 -4.79 -4.33 11.82
CA ARG A 78 -4.17 -2.99 11.80
C ARG A 78 -3.90 -2.54 10.36
N ALA A 79 -3.34 -3.42 9.54
CA ALA A 79 -3.05 -3.15 8.13
C ALA A 79 -4.33 -2.92 7.32
N GLU A 80 -5.41 -3.68 7.55
CA GLU A 80 -6.72 -3.48 6.93
C GLU A 80 -7.32 -2.10 7.29
N ARG A 81 -7.23 -1.69 8.56
CA ARG A 81 -7.67 -0.36 9.00
C ARG A 81 -6.87 0.74 8.34
N LEU A 82 -5.56 0.55 8.22
CA LEU A 82 -4.68 1.50 7.56
C LEU A 82 -5.01 1.59 6.07
N ALA A 83 -5.17 0.46 5.38
CA ALA A 83 -5.56 0.39 3.96
C ALA A 83 -6.86 1.19 3.72
N LYS A 84 -7.91 0.95 4.51
CA LYS A 84 -9.17 1.72 4.41
C LYS A 84 -8.99 3.23 4.63
N ALA A 85 -8.10 3.62 5.53
CA ALA A 85 -7.80 5.04 5.75
C ALA A 85 -7.11 5.66 4.54
N TYR A 86 -6.21 4.92 3.88
CA TYR A 86 -5.56 5.33 2.63
C TYR A 86 -6.55 5.37 1.46
N GLU A 87 -7.42 4.38 1.29
CA GLU A 87 -8.50 4.40 0.28
C GLU A 87 -9.37 5.66 0.43
N LYS A 88 -9.77 5.99 1.67
CA LYS A 88 -10.52 7.22 1.97
C LYS A 88 -9.72 8.48 1.67
N SER A 89 -8.41 8.48 1.92
CA SER A 89 -7.52 9.60 1.62
C SER A 89 -7.38 9.82 0.12
N ILE A 90 -7.13 8.75 -0.63
CA ILE A 90 -7.04 8.75 -2.10
C ILE A 90 -8.36 9.24 -2.70
N GLY A 91 -9.50 8.75 -2.21
CA GLY A 91 -10.82 9.18 -2.65
C GLY A 91 -11.10 10.68 -2.44
N LYS A 92 -10.46 11.33 -1.46
CA LYS A 92 -10.55 12.80 -1.27
C LYS A 92 -9.66 13.59 -2.24
N LEU A 93 -8.58 12.97 -2.72
CA LEU A 93 -7.64 13.57 -3.66
C LEU A 93 -8.11 13.40 -5.11
N LEU A 94 -8.94 12.39 -5.38
CA LEU A 94 -9.60 12.22 -6.67
C LEU A 94 -10.69 13.29 -6.86
N PRO A 95 -10.71 13.98 -8.01
CA PRO A 95 -11.76 14.94 -8.30
C PRO A 95 -13.13 14.26 -8.41
N ALA A 96 -14.18 14.97 -8.01
CA ALA A 96 -15.55 14.51 -8.18
C ALA A 96 -15.82 14.17 -9.66
N ALA A 97 -16.58 13.09 -9.91
CA ALA A 97 -16.90 12.60 -11.24
C ALA A 97 -17.32 13.76 -12.17
N GLY A 98 -16.50 14.05 -13.19
CA GLY A 98 -16.73 15.13 -14.15
C GLY A 98 -15.58 16.15 -14.27
N GLN A 99 -14.68 16.24 -13.29
CA GLN A 99 -13.47 17.05 -13.41
C GLN A 99 -12.32 16.20 -13.99
N LYS A 100 -11.82 16.58 -15.16
CA LYS A 100 -10.61 15.97 -15.73
C LYS A 100 -9.44 16.26 -14.79
N LEU A 101 -8.85 15.22 -14.22
CA LEU A 101 -7.55 15.29 -13.54
C LEU A 101 -6.56 16.07 -14.44
N PRO A 102 -5.79 17.03 -13.89
CA PRO A 102 -4.68 17.63 -14.61
C PRO A 102 -3.75 16.50 -15.09
N VAL A 103 -3.10 16.66 -16.25
CA VAL A 103 -2.34 15.58 -16.91
C VAL A 103 -1.29 14.95 -15.99
N SER A 104 -0.78 15.73 -15.03
CA SER A 104 0.17 15.35 -13.97
C SER A 104 -0.40 14.43 -12.87
N GLU A 105 -1.72 14.41 -12.68
CA GLU A 105 -2.40 13.65 -11.62
C GLU A 105 -3.26 12.51 -12.17
N ARG A 106 -3.29 12.34 -13.49
CA ARG A 106 -3.90 11.16 -14.07
C ARG A 106 -3.07 9.93 -13.68
N PRO A 107 -3.69 8.85 -13.17
CA PRO A 107 -2.98 7.60 -13.01
C PRO A 107 -2.43 7.23 -14.39
N ARG A 108 -1.10 7.10 -14.48
CA ARG A 108 -0.50 6.53 -15.68
C ARG A 108 -0.97 5.08 -15.69
N VAL A 109 -1.84 4.75 -16.63
CA VAL A 109 -2.12 3.35 -16.95
C VAL A 109 -0.78 2.78 -17.37
N PHE A 110 -0.10 2.09 -16.47
CA PHE A 110 1.00 1.22 -16.83
C PHE A 110 0.35 0.12 -17.66
N VAL A 111 0.28 0.34 -18.97
CA VAL A 111 0.05 -0.73 -19.92
C VAL A 111 1.23 -1.67 -19.69
N THR A 112 1.01 -2.73 -18.92
CA THR A 112 1.84 -3.92 -19.00
C THR A 112 1.74 -4.31 -20.46
N ILE A 113 2.77 -3.98 -21.24
CA ILE A 113 2.96 -4.59 -22.55
C ILE A 113 3.02 -6.07 -22.22
N GLY A 114 1.92 -6.77 -22.51
CA GLY A 114 1.90 -8.21 -22.50
C GLY A 114 3.09 -8.63 -23.34
N ALA A 115 3.97 -9.43 -22.74
CA ALA A 115 4.93 -10.17 -23.51
C ALA A 115 4.11 -11.10 -24.40
N ASP A 116 3.85 -10.67 -25.64
CA ASP A 116 3.42 -11.55 -26.71
C ASP A 116 4.54 -12.60 -26.85
N GLN A 117 4.25 -13.81 -26.38
CA GLN A 117 4.90 -15.05 -26.79
C GLN A 117 4.03 -15.72 -27.85
#